data_AF-A0A8H7N9K3-F1
#
_entry.id   AF-A0A8H7N9K3-F1
#
_cell.length_a   1.000
_cell.length_b   1.000
_cell.length_c   1.000
_cell.angle_alpha   90.00
_cell.angle_beta   90.00
_cell.angle_gamma   90.00
#
_symmetry.space_group_name_H-M   'P 1'
#
loop_
_entity.id
_entity.type
_entity.pdbx_description
1 polymer ?
#
loop_
_entity_poly.entity_id
_entity_poly.type
_entity_poly.pdbx_seq_one_letter_code
_entity_poly.pdbx_strand_id
1 'polypeptide(L)'
;MLGINAPPSDRIHFRAGTTCSVVRKAGLLSKTGDSRRYYLGKDLGEDYTYEYDRGFRSVDGIGYFLSGYDSEWEPPIELKVNDSDMNIIILSGNNVRHRESIEDPFFWATEYNKNLTAFVSNNDANFMICADQYQFCSPATNQCSPWSNNTVLESSLMSQSMGLGFNDAQVATMTRFARNIGGHTGLTTALVVKILNSGALDASSKLMFNDVSLGISTDNQWTVEASRWFQIRLAFLQARVAAYIDVPSARVIKSMSGLNDRSWLHDQVGLSHGQVDSLNSQCHTQLARSSGEIQSFSFTGVLIIVIVGSCLTIISYNMTGIMDACGRLLSGFEAINARQGDDKQHLLRMALDASGYPAIGEWKTSFFQVPVTSHRETVADLEVTERGLTLYPSKEALTNRDSTSTDEEVELGERTNPPDKTMQTTEMTPGPRTAIETSLTV
;
A
#
# COMPACT_ATOMS: atom_id res chain seq x y z
N MET A 1 -12.77 18.03 0.47
CA MET A 1 -13.67 17.07 -0.21
C MET A 1 -13.43 15.70 0.38
N LEU A 2 -14.48 14.91 0.66
CA LEU A 2 -14.39 13.63 1.39
C LEU A 2 -14.15 12.40 0.49
N GLY A 3 -13.63 12.61 -0.73
CA GLY A 3 -13.20 11.51 -1.62
C GLY A 3 -14.32 10.77 -2.37
N ILE A 4 -15.58 11.19 -2.29
CA ILE A 4 -16.69 10.55 -3.03
C ILE A 4 -16.95 11.31 -4.33
N ASN A 5 -16.79 10.62 -5.45
CA ASN A 5 -17.14 11.13 -6.77
C ASN A 5 -18.63 10.87 -7.04
N ALA A 6 -19.42 11.94 -7.14
CA ALA A 6 -20.85 11.87 -7.44
C ALA A 6 -21.27 13.07 -8.30
N PRO A 7 -22.29 12.91 -9.18
CA PRO A 7 -22.88 14.04 -9.90
C PRO A 7 -23.50 15.03 -8.90
N PRO A 8 -23.60 16.33 -9.23
CA PRO A 8 -24.07 17.35 -8.28
C PRO A 8 -25.41 17.06 -7.61
N SER A 9 -26.33 16.40 -8.30
CA SER A 9 -27.65 15.99 -7.77
C SER A 9 -27.57 14.98 -6.64
N ASP A 10 -26.52 14.17 -6.60
CA ASP A 10 -26.40 13.02 -5.70
C ASP A 10 -25.46 13.31 -4.53
N ARG A 11 -24.91 14.52 -4.48
CA ARG A 11 -24.04 14.96 -3.39
C ARG A 11 -24.85 15.25 -2.14
N ILE A 12 -24.17 15.19 -1.00
CA ILE A 12 -24.66 15.65 0.29
C ILE A 12 -23.64 16.60 0.91
N HIS A 13 -24.08 17.49 1.78
CA HIS A 13 -23.19 18.21 2.68
C HIS A 13 -23.23 17.55 4.04
N PHE A 14 -22.04 17.21 4.57
CA PHE A 14 -21.90 16.68 5.91
C PHE A 14 -21.22 17.74 6.79
N ARG A 15 -21.75 17.91 8.00
CA ARG A 15 -21.16 18.77 9.03
C ARG A 15 -20.95 17.95 10.29
N ALA A 16 -19.79 18.14 10.90
CA ALA A 16 -19.45 17.59 12.20
C ALA A 16 -19.04 18.76 13.10
N GLY A 17 -19.54 18.74 14.33
CA GLY A 17 -19.20 19.70 15.38
C GLY A 17 -18.63 18.95 16.58
N THR A 18 -17.67 19.57 17.26
CA THR A 18 -17.15 19.09 18.53
C THR A 18 -17.03 20.25 19.47
N THR A 19 -17.68 20.14 20.62
CA THR A 19 -17.60 21.13 21.70
C THR A 19 -16.90 20.50 22.87
N CYS A 20 -15.70 20.98 23.21
CA CYS A 20 -14.92 20.46 24.32
C CYS A 20 -14.81 21.48 25.46
N SER A 21 -14.73 20.99 26.70
CA SER A 21 -14.49 21.80 27.89
C SER A 21 -13.66 21.03 28.91
N VAL A 22 -12.78 21.73 29.63
CA VAL A 22 -11.97 21.15 30.70
C VAL A 22 -12.75 21.17 32.01
N VAL A 23 -12.79 20.03 32.69
CA VAL A 23 -13.62 19.86 33.89
C VAL A 23 -12.89 20.32 35.14
N ARG A 24 -13.57 21.14 35.95
CA ARG A 24 -13.12 21.47 37.30
C ARG A 24 -13.50 20.33 38.26
N LYS A 25 -12.50 19.75 38.91
CA LYS A 25 -12.62 18.54 39.76
C LYS A 25 -13.13 18.77 41.18
N ALA A 26 -13.56 19.99 41.53
CA ALA A 26 -13.88 20.32 42.92
C ALA A 26 -15.04 19.44 43.43
N GLY A 27 -14.77 18.62 44.44
CA GLY A 27 -15.76 17.71 45.04
C GLY A 27 -15.94 16.35 44.35
N LEU A 28 -15.20 16.05 43.27
CA LEU A 28 -15.36 14.82 42.47
C LEU A 28 -14.23 13.80 42.66
N LEU A 29 -13.43 13.96 43.71
CA LEU A 29 -12.24 13.15 44.01
C LEU A 29 -12.42 12.43 45.35
N SER A 30 -12.33 11.10 45.34
CA SER A 30 -12.13 10.29 46.55
C SER A 30 -10.70 9.79 46.65
N LYS A 31 -10.18 9.74 47.88
CA LYS A 31 -8.84 9.22 48.17
C LYS A 31 -8.99 7.88 48.86
N THR A 32 -8.43 6.83 48.25
CA THR A 32 -8.45 5.46 48.81
C THR A 32 -7.03 4.94 48.84
N GLY A 33 -6.31 5.18 49.95
CA GLY A 33 -4.88 4.89 50.06
C GLY A 33 -4.04 5.69 49.06
N ASP A 34 -3.20 4.98 48.29
CA ASP A 34 -2.38 5.56 47.21
C ASP A 34 -3.15 5.77 45.91
N SER A 35 -4.35 5.23 45.82
CA SER A 35 -5.22 5.41 44.68
C SER A 35 -6.09 6.68 44.78
N ARG A 36 -6.42 7.25 43.62
CA ARG A 36 -7.27 8.42 43.44
C ARG A 36 -8.40 8.09 42.49
N ARG A 37 -9.63 8.09 43.01
CA ARG A 37 -10.84 7.80 42.23
C ARG A 37 -11.58 9.07 41.87
N TYR A 38 -11.95 9.19 40.61
CA TYR A 38 -12.64 10.34 40.05
C TYR A 38 -14.07 9.96 39.64
N TYR A 39 -15.05 10.74 40.09
CA TYR A 39 -16.49 10.46 39.95
C TYR A 39 -17.12 11.46 38.96
N LEU A 40 -16.89 11.23 37.67
CA LEU A 40 -17.37 12.07 36.56
C LEU A 40 -18.46 11.36 35.73
N GLY A 41 -19.06 10.31 36.29
CA GLY A 41 -19.96 9.39 35.59
C GLY A 41 -19.61 7.95 35.91
N LYS A 42 -20.44 7.02 35.43
CA LYS A 42 -20.23 5.58 35.60
C LYS A 42 -19.49 5.03 34.39
N ASP A 43 -18.60 4.06 34.62
CA ASP A 43 -17.90 3.34 33.56
C ASP A 43 -18.01 1.83 33.83
N LEU A 44 -18.50 1.07 32.85
CA LEU A 44 -18.55 -0.41 32.88
C LEU A 44 -19.07 -1.04 34.20
N GLY A 45 -20.05 -0.41 34.84
CA GLY A 45 -20.67 -0.89 36.08
C GLY A 45 -19.97 -0.45 37.37
N GLU A 46 -18.87 0.28 37.27
CA GLU A 46 -18.23 0.95 38.40
C GLU A 46 -18.89 2.31 38.66
N ASP A 47 -18.98 2.67 39.94
CA ASP A 47 -19.53 3.98 40.37
C ASP A 47 -18.53 5.13 40.22
N TYR A 48 -17.32 4.87 39.70
CA TYR A 48 -16.29 5.86 39.39
C TYR A 48 -15.91 5.82 37.91
N THR A 49 -15.38 6.91 37.38
CA THR A 49 -14.99 7.05 35.96
C THR A 49 -13.54 6.67 35.71
N TYR A 50 -12.66 7.02 36.64
CA TYR A 50 -11.22 6.79 36.48
C TYR A 50 -10.56 6.59 37.84
N GLU A 51 -9.63 5.64 37.88
CA GLU A 51 -8.77 5.38 39.03
C GLU A 51 -7.31 5.60 38.63
N TYR A 52 -6.62 6.49 39.35
CA TYR A 52 -5.20 6.75 39.17
C TYR A 52 -4.39 6.19 40.32
N ASP A 53 -3.42 5.34 40.01
CA ASP A 53 -2.43 4.85 40.95
C ASP A 53 -1.26 5.84 41.05
N ARG A 54 -1.02 6.38 42.25
CA ARG A 54 0.06 7.33 42.50
C ARG A 54 1.46 6.74 42.37
N GLY A 55 1.62 5.40 42.36
CA GLY A 55 2.92 4.77 42.08
C GLY A 55 3.52 5.23 40.75
N PHE A 56 2.69 5.53 39.75
CA PHE A 56 3.15 6.03 38.45
C PHE A 56 3.71 7.44 38.47
N ARG A 57 3.36 8.26 39.47
CA ARG A 57 3.82 9.65 39.57
C ARG A 57 5.32 9.76 39.88
N SER A 58 5.91 8.72 40.47
CA SER A 58 7.31 8.70 40.88
C SER A 58 8.25 7.98 39.90
N VAL A 59 7.74 7.49 38.77
CA VAL A 59 8.57 6.78 37.79
C VAL A 59 9.07 7.77 36.73
N ASP A 60 10.39 7.92 36.65
CA ASP A 60 11.05 8.75 35.65
C ASP A 60 10.92 8.18 34.23
N GLY A 61 10.97 9.05 33.23
CA GLY A 61 10.87 8.67 31.81
C GLY A 61 9.47 8.30 31.32
N ILE A 62 8.45 8.40 32.19
CA ILE A 62 7.05 8.27 31.78
C ILE A 62 6.49 9.66 31.48
N GLY A 63 6.17 9.87 30.20
CA GLY A 63 5.54 11.10 29.73
C GLY A 63 4.06 11.21 30.08
N TYR A 64 3.36 12.04 29.32
CA TYR A 64 1.92 12.14 29.41
C TYR A 64 1.28 10.79 29.14
N PHE A 65 0.29 10.43 29.96
CA PHE A 65 -0.61 9.33 29.68
C PHE A 65 -1.97 9.90 29.32
N LEU A 66 -2.53 9.44 28.20
CA LEU A 66 -3.80 9.94 27.68
C LEU A 66 -4.76 8.78 27.48
N SER A 67 -5.95 8.88 28.07
CA SER A 67 -7.03 7.89 27.91
C SER A 67 -8.30 8.57 27.41
N GLY A 68 -9.12 7.82 26.69
CA GLY A 68 -10.39 8.29 26.14
C GLY A 68 -11.48 7.24 26.32
N TYR A 69 -12.62 7.67 26.87
CA TYR A 69 -13.82 6.86 27.06
C TYR A 69 -15.00 7.48 26.30
N ASP A 70 -15.79 6.64 25.65
CA ASP A 70 -16.94 7.01 24.82
C ASP A 70 -18.21 6.24 25.22
N SER A 71 -18.66 5.26 24.43
CA SER A 71 -20.01 4.67 24.47
C SER A 71 -20.33 3.89 25.76
N GLU A 72 -19.32 3.56 26.54
CA GLU A 72 -19.43 2.82 27.80
C GLU A 72 -19.53 3.75 29.03
N TRP A 73 -19.18 5.02 28.85
CA TRP A 73 -19.21 6.02 29.91
C TRP A 73 -20.56 6.75 29.95
N GLU A 74 -21.18 6.75 31.14
CA GLU A 74 -22.45 7.44 31.39
C GLU A 74 -22.20 8.76 32.14
N PRO A 75 -22.22 9.92 31.45
CA PRO A 75 -22.04 11.22 32.11
C PRO A 75 -23.22 11.53 33.02
N PRO A 76 -22.99 12.24 34.14
CA PRO A 76 -24.06 12.78 34.96
C PRO A 76 -24.83 13.86 34.18
N ILE A 77 -26.08 14.10 34.58
CA ILE A 77 -27.02 14.93 33.82
C ILE A 77 -26.51 16.36 33.58
N GLU A 78 -25.70 16.89 34.50
CA GLU A 78 -25.12 18.23 34.43
C GLU A 78 -24.05 18.37 33.34
N LEU A 79 -23.44 17.25 32.94
CA LEU A 79 -22.41 17.20 31.91
C LEU A 79 -22.96 16.78 30.55
N LYS A 80 -24.23 16.37 30.49
CA LYS A 80 -24.85 15.85 29.28
C LYS A 80 -25.30 16.98 28.36
N VAL A 81 -24.84 16.95 27.11
CA VAL A 81 -25.37 17.78 26.03
C VAL A 81 -26.37 16.94 25.23
N ASN A 82 -27.59 17.45 25.08
CA ASN A 82 -28.62 16.77 24.30
C ASN A 82 -28.15 16.59 22.84
N ASP A 83 -28.56 15.48 22.23
CA ASP A 83 -28.31 15.21 20.82
C ASP A 83 -26.82 15.25 20.46
N SER A 84 -25.98 14.75 21.37
CA SER A 84 -24.52 14.61 21.16
C SER A 84 -24.00 13.27 21.67
N ASP A 85 -22.91 12.80 21.06
CA ASP A 85 -22.11 11.70 21.57
C ASP A 85 -21.11 12.29 22.58
N MET A 86 -21.32 11.98 23.85
CA MET A 86 -20.52 12.48 24.95
C MET A 86 -19.28 11.60 25.12
N ASN A 87 -18.12 12.23 25.25
CA ASN A 87 -16.87 11.51 25.46
C ASN A 87 -16.03 12.22 26.53
N ILE A 88 -15.22 11.45 27.26
CA ILE A 88 -14.29 11.98 28.25
C ILE A 88 -12.86 11.60 27.91
N ILE A 89 -11.96 12.56 28.04
CA ILE A 89 -10.54 12.48 27.75
C ILE A 89 -9.79 12.80 29.03
N ILE A 90 -8.87 11.92 29.40
CA ILE A 90 -8.17 11.94 30.67
C ILE A 90 -6.68 12.07 30.40
N LEU A 91 -6.09 13.12 30.96
CA LEU A 91 -4.66 13.39 30.89
C LEU A 91 -4.04 13.21 32.27
N SER A 92 -3.12 12.26 32.38
CA SER A 92 -2.24 12.11 33.53
C SER A 92 -0.86 12.68 33.18
N GLY A 93 -0.47 13.73 33.90
CA GLY A 93 0.82 14.40 33.72
C GLY A 93 2.01 13.58 34.23
N ASN A 94 1.76 12.55 35.05
CA ASN A 94 2.79 11.69 35.66
C ASN A 94 3.96 12.50 36.22
N ASN A 95 5.19 12.21 35.80
CA ASN A 95 6.40 12.94 36.19
C ASN A 95 6.90 13.90 35.11
N VAL A 96 6.02 14.39 34.23
CA VAL A 96 6.43 15.39 33.24
C VAL A 96 6.82 16.70 33.95
N ARG A 97 8.04 17.15 33.64
CA ARG A 97 8.69 18.33 34.18
C ARG A 97 8.61 19.46 33.18
N HIS A 98 8.05 20.58 33.60
CA HIS A 98 7.93 21.80 32.82
C HIS A 98 8.99 22.81 33.29
N ARG A 99 9.65 23.48 32.35
CA ARG A 99 10.64 24.53 32.66
C ARG A 99 10.00 25.80 33.20
N GLU A 100 8.74 26.02 32.86
CA GLU A 100 7.96 27.20 33.20
C GLU A 100 6.60 26.78 33.77
N SER A 101 5.98 27.69 34.51
CA SER A 101 4.63 27.50 35.06
C SER A 101 3.60 27.47 33.92
N ILE A 102 2.68 26.50 33.95
CA ILE A 102 1.62 26.33 32.96
C ILE A 102 0.26 26.61 33.62
N GLU A 103 -0.47 27.59 33.09
CA GLU A 103 -1.81 27.99 33.53
C GLU A 103 -2.94 27.42 32.65
N ASP A 104 -2.58 26.60 31.66
CA ASP A 104 -3.53 25.86 30.84
C ASP A 104 -4.35 24.92 31.74
N PRO A 105 -5.69 24.96 31.71
CA PRO A 105 -6.53 24.19 32.63
C PRO A 105 -6.38 22.67 32.49
N PHE A 106 -5.96 22.18 31.31
CA PHE A 106 -5.78 20.75 31.05
C PHE A 106 -4.36 20.28 31.39
N PHE A 107 -3.34 21.11 31.15
CA PHE A 107 -1.93 20.85 31.46
C PHE A 107 -1.44 21.52 32.75
N TRP A 108 -2.36 21.93 33.62
CA TRP A 108 -2.11 22.80 34.76
C TRP A 108 -0.92 22.34 35.63
N ALA A 109 0.16 23.12 35.60
CA ALA A 109 1.44 22.82 36.23
C ALA A 109 2.10 24.10 36.76
N THR A 110 1.65 24.56 37.92
CA THR A 110 2.13 25.76 38.61
C THR A 110 2.91 25.44 39.89
N GLU A 111 2.94 24.18 40.31
CA GLU A 111 3.68 23.74 41.51
C GLU A 111 5.16 23.52 41.18
N TYR A 112 6.03 24.34 41.76
CA TYR A 112 7.48 24.19 41.61
C TYR A 112 8.04 23.14 42.56
N ASN A 113 8.57 22.04 42.00
CA ASN A 113 9.24 21.00 42.75
C ASN A 113 10.75 21.28 42.84
N LYS A 114 11.24 21.60 44.04
CA LYS A 114 12.66 21.93 44.29
C LYS A 114 13.61 20.75 44.02
N ASN A 115 13.17 19.51 44.26
CA ASN A 115 14.02 18.33 44.06
C ASN A 115 14.24 18.05 42.57
N LEU A 116 13.22 18.30 41.75
CA LEU A 116 13.26 18.12 40.29
C LEU A 116 13.69 19.40 39.56
N THR A 117 13.77 20.53 40.26
CA THR A 117 14.05 21.87 39.72
C THR A 117 13.13 22.28 38.56
N ALA A 118 11.86 21.87 38.63
CA ALA A 118 10.89 22.04 37.55
C ALA A 118 9.46 22.23 38.09
N PHE A 119 8.58 22.76 37.24
CA PHE A 119 7.14 22.76 37.49
C PHE A 119 6.56 21.39 37.14
N VAL A 120 5.68 20.87 37.99
CA VAL A 120 5.01 19.58 37.77
C VAL A 120 3.50 19.77 37.82
N SER A 121 2.78 18.81 37.23
CA SER A 121 1.32 18.82 37.27
C SER A 121 0.81 18.93 38.71
N ASN A 122 -0.07 19.89 38.97
CA ASN A 122 -0.69 20.04 40.30
C ASN A 122 -1.64 18.87 40.60
N ASN A 123 -2.06 18.15 39.57
CA ASN A 123 -3.08 17.14 39.64
C ASN A 123 -2.58 15.80 39.12
N ASP A 124 -3.06 14.72 39.72
CA ASP A 124 -2.72 13.36 39.30
C ASP A 124 -3.36 13.02 37.92
N ALA A 125 -4.57 13.53 37.67
CA ALA A 125 -5.23 13.49 36.36
C ALA A 125 -6.07 14.76 36.11
N ASN A 126 -6.17 15.19 34.86
CA ASN A 126 -7.02 16.27 34.36
C ASN A 126 -8.01 15.70 33.33
N PHE A 127 -9.18 16.33 33.19
CA PHE A 127 -10.29 15.78 32.42
C PHE A 127 -10.81 16.81 31.43
N MET A 128 -11.07 16.38 30.21
CA MET A 128 -11.75 17.16 29.19
C MET A 128 -12.96 16.35 28.71
N ILE A 129 -14.10 17.00 28.59
CA ILE A 129 -15.31 16.39 28.04
C ILE A 129 -15.58 17.01 26.69
N CYS A 130 -15.89 16.16 25.70
CA CYS A 130 -16.20 16.58 24.34
C CYS A 130 -17.56 16.02 23.92
N ALA A 131 -18.41 16.90 23.41
CA ALA A 131 -19.70 16.58 22.80
C ALA A 131 -19.56 16.60 21.28
N ASP A 132 -19.72 15.45 20.65
CA ASP A 132 -19.66 15.28 19.21
C ASP A 132 -21.06 15.28 18.59
N GLN A 133 -21.25 16.09 17.54
CA GLN A 133 -22.55 16.25 16.88
C GLN A 133 -22.40 16.22 15.37
N TYR A 134 -23.43 15.74 14.70
CA TYR A 134 -23.42 15.51 13.26
C TYR A 134 -24.70 16.04 12.60
N GLN A 135 -24.57 16.44 11.34
CA GLN A 135 -25.66 16.97 10.56
C GLN A 135 -25.45 16.67 9.07
N PHE A 136 -26.52 16.26 8.39
CA PHE A 136 -26.54 16.15 6.93
C PHE A 136 -27.40 17.24 6.32
N CYS A 137 -26.97 17.79 5.19
CA CYS A 137 -27.75 18.77 4.44
C CYS A 137 -27.97 18.33 3.00
N SER A 138 -29.19 18.56 2.53
CA SER A 138 -29.59 18.33 1.14
C SER A 138 -29.19 19.54 0.29
N PRO A 139 -28.43 19.34 -0.80
CA PRO A 139 -28.14 20.43 -1.73
C PRO A 139 -29.38 20.87 -2.51
N ALA A 140 -30.41 20.00 -2.63
CA ALA A 140 -31.62 20.29 -3.38
C ALA A 140 -32.54 21.28 -2.65
N THR A 141 -32.68 21.12 -1.33
CA THR A 141 -33.52 21.99 -0.49
C THR A 141 -32.73 23.06 0.24
N ASN A 142 -31.41 22.94 0.30
CA ASN A 142 -30.51 23.73 1.14
C ASN A 142 -30.89 23.69 2.64
N GLN A 143 -31.59 22.62 3.05
CA GLN A 143 -31.97 22.37 4.44
C GLN A 143 -31.08 21.29 5.03
N CYS A 144 -30.84 21.40 6.33
CA CYS A 144 -30.06 20.45 7.09
C CYS A 144 -30.92 19.76 8.13
N SER A 145 -30.56 18.53 8.53
CA SER A 145 -31.16 17.85 9.67
C SER A 145 -30.90 18.67 10.94
N PRO A 146 -31.60 18.45 12.06
CA PRO A 146 -31.11 18.91 13.35
C PRO A 146 -29.70 18.36 13.63
N TRP A 147 -28.94 19.04 14.49
CA TRP A 147 -27.73 18.45 15.06
C TRP A 147 -28.14 17.24 15.89
N SER A 148 -27.48 16.11 15.67
CA SER A 148 -27.78 14.90 16.41
C SER A 148 -26.53 14.10 16.75
N ASN A 149 -26.69 13.21 17.73
CA ASN A 149 -25.72 12.16 17.97
C ASN A 149 -25.79 11.10 16.86
N ASN A 150 -24.82 10.20 16.85
CA ASN A 150 -24.75 9.17 15.84
C ASN A 150 -25.99 8.24 15.86
N THR A 151 -26.47 7.83 17.02
CA THR A 151 -27.60 6.88 17.14
C THR A 151 -28.89 7.44 16.56
N VAL A 152 -29.19 8.71 16.83
CA VAL A 152 -30.33 9.42 16.27
C VAL A 152 -30.13 9.64 14.77
N LEU A 153 -28.91 9.93 14.33
CA LEU A 153 -28.60 10.09 12.91
C LEU A 153 -28.82 8.79 12.12
N GLU A 154 -28.33 7.67 12.64
CA GLU A 154 -28.47 6.35 12.03
C GLU A 154 -29.95 5.92 12.01
N SER A 155 -30.67 6.06 13.11
CA SER A 155 -32.11 5.73 13.15
C SER A 155 -32.98 6.64 12.26
N SER A 156 -32.63 7.93 12.14
CA SER A 156 -33.33 8.88 11.25
C SER A 156 -33.09 8.56 9.78
N LEU A 157 -31.91 8.00 9.45
CA LEU A 157 -31.60 7.46 8.13
C LEU A 157 -32.44 6.24 7.79
N MET A 158 -32.48 5.26 8.70
CA MET A 158 -33.22 4.02 8.51
C MET A 158 -34.73 4.26 8.35
N SER A 159 -35.28 5.21 9.13
CA SER A 159 -36.71 5.54 9.08
C SER A 159 -37.10 6.53 7.98
N GLN A 160 -36.12 7.06 7.21
CA GLN A 160 -36.31 8.16 6.25
C GLN A 160 -37.05 9.38 6.84
N SER A 161 -37.01 9.53 8.17
CA SER A 161 -37.83 10.49 8.91
C SER A 161 -37.26 11.90 8.91
N MET A 162 -36.09 12.12 8.29
CA MET A 162 -35.47 13.44 8.21
C MET A 162 -36.30 14.45 7.41
N GLY A 163 -37.20 13.99 6.52
CA GLY A 163 -38.09 14.89 5.77
C GLY A 163 -37.38 15.84 4.80
N LEU A 164 -36.11 15.58 4.47
CA LEU A 164 -35.26 16.44 3.63
C LEU A 164 -35.31 16.09 2.13
N GLY A 165 -36.07 15.06 1.75
CA GLY A 165 -36.26 14.66 0.36
C GLY A 165 -34.99 14.12 -0.32
N PHE A 166 -34.17 13.36 0.40
CA PHE A 166 -32.97 12.74 -0.18
C PHE A 166 -33.32 11.67 -1.22
N ASN A 167 -32.55 11.62 -2.31
CA ASN A 167 -32.63 10.53 -3.28
C ASN A 167 -31.86 9.28 -2.82
N ASP A 168 -32.03 8.15 -3.51
CA ASP A 168 -31.42 6.88 -3.13
C ASP A 168 -29.88 6.93 -3.07
N ALA A 169 -29.23 7.68 -3.96
CA ALA A 169 -27.78 7.85 -3.97
C ALA A 169 -27.28 8.70 -2.78
N GLN A 170 -28.05 9.73 -2.40
CA GLN A 170 -27.77 10.53 -1.22
C GLN A 170 -27.92 9.70 0.05
N VAL A 171 -28.99 8.93 0.18
CA VAL A 171 -29.20 8.03 1.33
C VAL A 171 -28.07 6.99 1.40
N ALA A 172 -27.70 6.35 0.30
CA ALA A 172 -26.58 5.41 0.25
C ALA A 172 -25.26 6.05 0.73
N THR A 173 -25.01 7.30 0.31
CA THR A 173 -23.84 8.06 0.77
C THR A 173 -23.91 8.33 2.27
N MET A 174 -25.05 8.77 2.77
CA MET A 174 -25.24 9.04 4.20
C MET A 174 -25.10 7.79 5.05
N THR A 175 -25.59 6.64 4.59
CA THR A 175 -25.39 5.34 5.26
C THR A 175 -23.90 5.04 5.42
N ARG A 176 -23.09 5.27 4.38
CA ARG A 176 -21.63 5.08 4.48
C ARG A 176 -21.00 5.98 5.55
N PHE A 177 -21.45 7.22 5.67
CA PHE A 177 -21.01 8.14 6.73
C PHE A 177 -21.46 7.68 8.11
N ALA A 178 -22.75 7.46 8.31
CA ALA A 178 -23.33 7.08 9.59
C ALA A 178 -22.69 5.80 10.14
N ARG A 179 -22.39 4.81 9.29
CA ARG A 179 -21.71 3.58 9.72
C ARG A 179 -20.24 3.76 10.11
N ASN A 180 -19.57 4.79 9.57
CA ASN A 180 -18.19 5.10 9.95
C ASN A 180 -18.10 6.02 11.17
N ILE A 181 -19.13 6.82 11.39
CA ILE A 181 -19.29 7.67 12.58
C ILE A 181 -19.81 6.84 13.75
N GLY A 182 -20.59 5.79 13.48
CA GLY A 182 -21.33 5.03 14.46
C GLY A 182 -20.87 3.62 14.80
N GLY A 183 -21.52 3.06 15.82
CA GLY A 183 -21.29 1.72 16.36
C GLY A 183 -20.00 1.59 17.19
N HIS A 184 -19.62 0.37 17.53
CA HIS A 184 -18.38 0.03 18.28
C HIS A 184 -17.08 0.46 17.58
N THR A 185 -17.17 0.93 16.34
CA THR A 185 -16.04 1.46 15.56
C THR A 185 -16.16 2.95 15.28
N GLY A 186 -17.16 3.62 15.85
CA GLY A 186 -17.49 5.00 15.56
C GLY A 186 -16.35 5.96 15.83
N LEU A 187 -16.07 6.86 14.87
CA LEU A 187 -15.02 7.86 14.99
C LEU A 187 -15.44 8.99 15.94
N THR A 188 -15.35 8.75 17.26
CA THR A 188 -15.49 9.77 18.30
C THR A 188 -14.16 10.47 18.57
N THR A 189 -14.19 11.63 19.23
CA THR A 189 -12.96 12.32 19.68
C THR A 189 -12.16 11.45 20.66
N ALA A 190 -12.83 10.75 21.58
CA ALA A 190 -12.17 9.84 22.51
C ALA A 190 -11.56 8.62 21.81
N LEU A 191 -12.15 8.11 20.72
CA LEU A 191 -11.55 7.00 19.97
C LEU A 191 -10.21 7.41 19.34
N VAL A 192 -10.10 8.64 18.80
CA VAL A 192 -8.82 9.15 18.28
C VAL A 192 -7.75 9.12 19.36
N VAL A 193 -8.11 9.61 20.54
CA VAL A 193 -7.24 9.58 21.73
C VAL A 193 -6.90 8.15 22.14
N LYS A 194 -7.87 7.24 22.18
CA LYS A 194 -7.68 5.84 22.57
C LYS A 194 -6.74 5.09 21.63
N ILE A 195 -6.84 5.33 20.32
CA ILE A 195 -6.00 4.68 19.30
C ILE A 195 -4.58 5.22 19.31
N LEU A 196 -4.41 6.55 19.41
CA LEU A 196 -3.10 7.19 19.31
C LEU A 196 -2.40 7.37 20.66
N ASN A 197 -3.13 7.21 21.77
CA ASN A 197 -2.67 7.41 23.14
C ASN A 197 -1.93 8.76 23.28
N SER A 198 -0.79 8.80 23.95
CA SER A 198 0.04 10.00 24.11
C SER A 198 0.53 10.58 22.79
N GLY A 199 0.57 9.79 21.70
CA GLY A 199 0.87 10.25 20.34
C GLY A 199 -0.23 11.14 19.74
N ALA A 200 -1.42 11.19 20.35
CA ALA A 200 -2.47 12.14 19.99
C ALA A 200 -2.13 13.58 20.41
N LEU A 201 -1.24 13.76 21.40
CA LEU A 201 -0.89 15.06 21.95
C LEU A 201 0.22 15.73 21.15
N ASP A 202 -0.03 16.97 20.73
CA ASP A 202 1.01 17.88 20.28
C ASP A 202 2.04 18.11 21.39
N ALA A 203 1.59 18.22 22.65
CA ALA A 203 2.45 18.38 23.82
C ALA A 203 3.47 17.23 23.98
N SER A 204 3.11 15.98 23.67
CA SER A 204 4.04 14.84 23.74
C SER A 204 5.20 14.98 22.75
N SER A 205 4.97 15.58 21.59
CA SER A 205 6.04 15.82 20.60
C SER A 205 7.08 16.85 21.05
N LYS A 206 6.79 17.60 22.12
CA LYS A 206 7.66 18.63 22.72
C LYS A 206 8.36 18.14 23.99
N LEU A 207 8.29 16.85 24.28
CA LEU A 207 9.01 16.22 25.38
C LEU A 207 10.43 15.83 24.93
N MET A 208 11.40 16.20 25.75
CA MET A 208 12.77 15.70 25.71
C MET A 208 12.87 14.52 26.70
N PHE A 209 13.50 13.43 26.28
CA PHE A 209 13.66 12.21 27.10
C PHE A 209 12.35 11.64 27.67
N ASN A 210 11.22 11.92 26.99
CA ASN A 210 9.85 11.56 27.39
C ASN A 210 9.33 12.19 28.68
N ASP A 211 10.09 13.02 29.41
CA ASP A 211 9.64 13.54 30.71
C ASP A 211 9.97 15.02 30.94
N VAL A 212 10.67 15.70 30.02
CA VAL A 212 10.96 17.14 30.12
C VAL A 212 10.27 17.90 29.00
N SER A 213 9.25 18.69 29.34
CA SER A 213 8.58 19.59 28.40
C SER A 213 9.47 20.79 28.07
N LEU A 214 9.77 20.98 26.79
CA LEU A 214 10.60 22.08 26.29
C LEU A 214 9.84 23.41 26.11
N GLY A 215 8.52 23.38 26.22
CA GLY A 215 7.66 24.56 26.08
C GLY A 215 6.36 24.19 25.39
N ILE A 216 5.26 24.21 26.14
CA ILE A 216 3.89 24.18 25.62
C ILE A 216 3.27 25.56 25.85
N SER A 217 2.18 25.88 25.15
CA SER A 217 1.50 27.14 25.40
C SER A 217 1.04 27.22 26.86
N THR A 218 1.19 28.39 27.48
CA THR A 218 0.92 28.57 28.90
C THR A 218 -0.57 28.68 29.22
N ASP A 219 -1.42 29.00 28.25
CA ASP A 219 -2.84 29.34 28.48
C ASP A 219 -3.85 28.52 27.65
N ASN A 220 -3.50 28.12 26.43
CA ASN A 220 -4.46 27.59 25.45
C ASN A 220 -4.04 26.28 24.76
N GLN A 221 -3.05 25.57 25.28
CA GLN A 221 -2.60 24.28 24.73
C GLN A 221 -3.77 23.29 24.58
N TRP A 222 -4.71 23.22 25.52
CA TRP A 222 -5.86 22.32 25.45
C TRP A 222 -6.74 22.56 24.20
N THR A 223 -6.86 23.80 23.74
CA THR A 223 -7.63 24.13 22.52
C THR A 223 -6.90 23.67 21.26
N VAL A 224 -5.57 23.74 21.27
CA VAL A 224 -4.72 23.22 20.19
C VAL A 224 -4.87 21.71 20.10
N GLU A 225 -4.84 21.01 21.24
CA GLU A 225 -5.05 19.56 21.29
C GLU A 225 -6.44 19.16 20.78
N ALA A 226 -7.51 19.78 21.31
CA ALA A 226 -8.87 19.48 20.90
C ALA A 226 -9.10 19.73 19.39
N SER A 227 -8.56 20.83 18.86
CA SER A 227 -8.63 21.15 17.43
C SER A 227 -7.89 20.13 16.58
N ARG A 228 -6.72 19.67 17.04
CA ARG A 228 -5.93 18.65 16.36
C ARG A 228 -6.65 17.30 16.36
N TRP A 229 -7.24 16.89 17.48
CA TRP A 229 -8.02 15.65 17.55
C TRP A 229 -9.23 15.68 16.60
N PHE A 230 -9.92 16.82 16.51
CA PHE A 230 -11.00 17.02 15.55
C PHE A 230 -10.51 16.88 14.10
N GLN A 231 -9.37 17.47 13.76
CA GLN A 231 -8.77 17.34 12.42
C GLN A 231 -8.36 15.91 12.10
N ILE A 232 -7.72 15.22 13.04
CA ILE A 232 -7.34 13.80 12.90
C ILE A 232 -8.60 12.94 12.69
N ARG A 233 -9.66 13.19 13.46
CA ARG A 233 -10.94 12.49 13.31
C ARG A 233 -11.55 12.68 11.92
N LEU A 234 -11.54 13.91 11.40
CA LEU A 234 -12.00 14.19 10.04
C LEU A 234 -11.13 13.50 8.99
N ALA A 235 -9.81 13.43 9.20
CA ALA A 235 -8.89 12.70 8.32
C ALA A 235 -9.18 11.19 8.35
N PHE A 236 -9.42 10.60 9.53
CA PHE A 236 -9.84 9.20 9.63
C PHE A 236 -11.18 8.95 8.93
N LEU A 237 -12.14 9.85 9.08
CA LEU A 237 -13.43 9.73 8.40
C LEU A 237 -13.25 9.76 6.87
N GLN A 238 -12.42 10.68 6.36
CA GLN A 238 -12.05 10.73 4.95
C GLN A 238 -11.42 9.42 4.47
N ALA A 239 -10.44 8.91 5.21
CA ALA A 239 -9.74 7.67 4.88
C ALA A 239 -10.69 6.47 4.86
N ARG A 240 -11.57 6.34 5.86
CA ARG A 240 -12.50 5.21 5.94
C ARG A 240 -13.61 5.25 4.90
N VAL A 241 -14.14 6.43 4.60
CA VAL A 241 -15.12 6.60 3.53
C VAL A 241 -14.50 6.26 2.18
N ALA A 242 -13.25 6.65 1.94
CA ALA A 242 -12.50 6.28 0.73
C ALA A 242 -12.14 4.78 0.69
N ALA A 243 -11.84 4.16 1.83
CA ALA A 243 -11.54 2.73 1.93
C ALA A 243 -12.73 1.82 1.58
N TYR A 244 -13.94 2.37 1.43
CA TYR A 244 -15.12 1.62 1.00
C TYR A 244 -14.92 0.90 -0.34
N ILE A 245 -14.11 1.45 -1.24
CA ILE A 245 -13.85 0.87 -2.58
C ILE A 245 -12.60 0.00 -2.64
N ASP A 246 -11.86 -0.10 -1.53
CA ASP A 246 -10.65 -0.92 -1.48
C ASP A 246 -11.00 -2.39 -1.30
N VAL A 247 -10.33 -3.28 -2.03
CA VAL A 247 -10.49 -4.73 -1.85
C VAL A 247 -9.78 -5.08 -0.54
N PRO A 248 -10.49 -5.61 0.47
CA PRO A 248 -9.94 -5.64 1.82
C PRO A 248 -8.74 -6.59 1.87
N SER A 249 -7.53 -6.03 1.94
CA SER A 249 -6.49 -6.72 2.67
C SER A 249 -7.02 -6.88 4.10
N ALA A 250 -7.03 -8.11 4.60
CA ALA A 250 -7.75 -8.54 5.81
C ALA A 250 -7.45 -7.76 7.10
N ARG A 251 -6.55 -6.76 7.06
CA ARG A 251 -6.13 -5.95 8.19
C ARG A 251 -6.92 -4.67 8.41
N VAL A 252 -7.58 -4.10 7.40
CA VAL A 252 -8.12 -2.75 7.57
C VAL A 252 -9.51 -2.76 8.19
N ILE A 253 -10.55 -3.45 7.71
CA ILE A 253 -11.89 -3.24 8.30
C ILE A 253 -12.80 -4.49 8.30
N LYS A 254 -12.95 -5.12 9.47
CA LYS A 254 -14.11 -6.00 9.81
C LYS A 254 -15.37 -5.18 10.15
N SER A 255 -15.29 -3.86 10.26
CA SER A 255 -16.43 -2.98 10.60
C SER A 255 -17.32 -2.56 9.41
N MET A 256 -16.87 -2.81 8.18
CA MET A 256 -17.66 -2.68 6.94
C MET A 256 -18.27 -4.02 6.52
N SER A 257 -18.10 -5.09 7.31
CA SER A 257 -18.50 -6.46 6.96
C SER A 257 -20.00 -6.68 6.77
N GLY A 258 -20.84 -5.64 6.91
CA GLY A 258 -22.26 -5.67 6.58
C GLY A 258 -22.63 -4.96 5.27
N LEU A 259 -21.80 -4.06 4.74
CA LEU A 259 -22.16 -3.28 3.54
C LEU A 259 -22.12 -4.11 2.24
N ASN A 260 -21.52 -5.30 2.28
CA ASN A 260 -21.46 -6.22 1.15
C ASN A 260 -22.61 -7.25 1.16
N ASP A 261 -23.34 -7.37 2.26
CA ASP A 261 -24.47 -8.29 2.40
C ASP A 261 -25.79 -7.54 2.14
N ARG A 262 -26.33 -7.76 0.94
CA ARG A 262 -27.57 -7.12 0.49
C ARG A 262 -28.78 -7.52 1.34
N SER A 263 -28.84 -8.76 1.82
CA SER A 263 -29.94 -9.22 2.69
C SER A 263 -29.86 -8.56 4.05
N TRP A 264 -28.67 -8.48 4.63
CA TRP A 264 -28.46 -7.78 5.89
C TRP A 264 -28.80 -6.27 5.79
N LEU A 265 -28.42 -5.60 4.69
CA LEU A 265 -28.75 -4.18 4.47
C LEU A 265 -30.27 -3.93 4.38
N HIS A 266 -31.01 -4.84 3.77
CA HIS A 266 -32.45 -4.74 3.70
C HIS A 266 -33.10 -5.05 5.07
N ASP A 267 -32.71 -6.18 5.68
CA ASP A 267 -33.45 -6.73 6.83
C ASP A 267 -33.05 -6.09 8.17
N GLN A 268 -31.79 -5.68 8.32
CA GLN A 268 -31.28 -5.12 9.57
C GLN A 268 -31.14 -3.59 9.52
N VAL A 269 -30.84 -3.01 8.35
CA VAL A 269 -30.71 -1.56 8.19
C VAL A 269 -32.00 -0.93 7.63
N GLY A 270 -32.90 -1.71 7.02
CA GLY A 270 -34.16 -1.18 6.48
C GLY A 270 -33.99 -0.37 5.19
N LEU A 271 -32.89 -0.57 4.46
CA LEU A 271 -32.69 0.13 3.18
C LEU A 271 -33.62 -0.43 2.10
N SER A 272 -34.15 0.47 1.27
CA SER A 272 -34.91 0.08 0.07
C SER A 272 -34.00 -0.60 -0.96
N HIS A 273 -34.59 -1.37 -1.88
CA HIS A 273 -33.84 -2.00 -2.97
C HIS A 273 -33.05 -0.97 -3.80
N GLY A 274 -33.67 0.19 -4.11
CA GLY A 274 -33.00 1.27 -4.85
C GLY A 274 -31.81 1.89 -4.11
N GLN A 275 -31.88 1.97 -2.77
CA GLN A 275 -30.79 2.44 -1.92
C GLN A 275 -29.62 1.44 -1.89
N VAL A 276 -29.92 0.14 -1.77
CA VAL A 276 -28.90 -0.92 -1.82
C VAL A 276 -28.23 -0.98 -3.20
N ASP A 277 -29.00 -0.82 -4.27
CA ASP A 277 -28.46 -0.75 -5.64
C ASP A 277 -27.59 0.48 -5.86
N SER A 278 -28.00 1.63 -5.32
CA SER A 278 -27.21 2.86 -5.34
C SER A 278 -25.89 2.70 -4.57
N LEU A 279 -25.92 2.05 -3.41
CA LEU A 279 -24.73 1.76 -2.62
C LEU A 279 -23.74 0.87 -3.40
N ASN A 280 -24.24 -0.20 -4.03
CA ASN A 280 -23.44 -1.09 -4.86
C ASN A 280 -22.88 -0.37 -6.10
N SER A 281 -23.69 0.45 -6.76
CA SER A 281 -23.27 1.27 -7.90
C SER A 281 -22.16 2.25 -7.52
N GLN A 282 -22.23 2.87 -6.34
CA GLN A 282 -21.19 3.75 -5.82
C GLN A 282 -19.86 3.03 -5.61
N CYS A 283 -19.86 1.75 -5.25
CA CYS A 283 -18.63 0.96 -5.15
C CYS A 283 -17.92 0.84 -6.51
N HIS A 284 -18.67 0.56 -7.58
CA HIS A 284 -18.12 0.36 -8.92
C HIS A 284 -17.75 1.65 -9.67
N THR A 285 -18.30 2.80 -9.25
CA THR A 285 -18.13 4.08 -9.96
C THR A 285 -17.15 5.04 -9.28
N GLN A 286 -16.70 4.72 -8.06
CA GLN A 286 -15.76 5.57 -7.35
C GLN A 286 -14.33 5.40 -7.87
N LEU A 287 -13.74 6.53 -8.25
CA LEU A 287 -12.33 6.63 -8.61
C LEU A 287 -11.49 7.03 -7.38
N ALA A 288 -10.58 6.15 -6.95
CA ALA A 288 -9.52 6.51 -6.01
C ALA A 288 -8.17 6.66 -6.74
N ARG A 289 -7.32 7.54 -6.21
CA ARG A 289 -5.91 7.62 -6.62
C ARG A 289 -5.15 6.47 -5.95
N SER A 290 -4.68 5.50 -6.73
CA SER A 290 -3.75 4.47 -6.21
C SER A 290 -2.36 5.09 -6.05
N SER A 291 -1.79 5.01 -4.86
CA SER A 291 -0.50 5.62 -4.50
C SER A 291 0.73 4.76 -4.77
N GLY A 292 0.59 3.59 -5.42
CA GLY A 292 1.78 2.85 -5.87
C GLY A 292 1.61 1.36 -6.17
N GLU A 293 0.57 0.69 -5.71
CA GLU A 293 0.42 -0.77 -5.91
C GLU A 293 -0.16 -1.16 -7.26
N ILE A 294 -0.91 -0.26 -7.92
CA ILE A 294 -1.50 -0.53 -9.23
C ILE A 294 -1.10 0.60 -10.17
N GLN A 295 -0.04 0.39 -10.94
CA GLN A 295 0.26 1.24 -12.09
C GLN A 295 -0.76 0.93 -13.19
N SER A 296 -1.63 1.89 -13.49
CA SER A 296 -2.54 1.80 -14.64
C SER A 296 -1.72 1.93 -15.92
N PHE A 297 -1.26 0.80 -16.46
CA PHE A 297 -0.67 0.78 -17.78
C PHE A 297 -1.77 0.94 -18.84
N SER A 298 -1.52 1.77 -19.84
CA SER A 298 -2.35 1.78 -21.04
C SER A 298 -2.18 0.43 -21.73
N PHE A 299 -3.18 -0.44 -21.61
CA PHE A 299 -3.19 -1.75 -22.28
C PHE A 299 -2.92 -1.61 -23.78
N THR A 300 -3.52 -0.59 -24.40
CA THR A 300 -3.28 -0.24 -25.80
C THR A 300 -1.81 0.10 -26.07
N GLY A 301 -1.16 0.86 -25.19
CA GLY A 301 0.26 1.20 -25.32
C GLY A 301 1.17 -0.03 -25.23
N VAL A 302 0.91 -0.91 -24.26
CA VAL A 302 1.64 -2.18 -24.11
C VAL A 302 1.43 -3.07 -25.35
N LEU A 303 0.19 -3.15 -25.84
CA LEU A 303 -0.15 -3.95 -27.01
C LEU A 303 0.58 -3.46 -28.28
N ILE A 304 0.66 -2.15 -28.49
CA ILE A 304 1.41 -1.57 -29.63
C ILE A 304 2.88 -1.95 -29.56
N ILE A 305 3.51 -1.86 -28.38
CA ILE A 305 4.93 -2.22 -28.21
C ILE A 305 5.14 -3.70 -28.52
N VAL A 306 4.26 -4.58 -28.03
CA VAL A 306 4.36 -6.03 -28.29
C VAL A 306 4.19 -6.33 -29.77
N ILE A 307 3.20 -5.74 -30.44
CA ILE A 307 2.96 -5.95 -31.88
C ILE A 307 4.15 -5.46 -32.70
N VAL A 308 4.57 -4.20 -32.50
CA VAL A 308 5.67 -3.61 -33.27
C VAL A 308 6.98 -4.36 -33.01
N GLY A 309 7.29 -4.68 -31.74
CA GLY A 309 8.48 -5.46 -31.38
C GLY A 309 8.49 -6.86 -32.00
N SER A 310 7.33 -7.53 -32.01
CA SER A 310 7.18 -8.84 -32.65
C SER A 310 7.37 -8.74 -34.17
N CYS A 311 6.76 -7.75 -34.82
CA CYS A 311 6.94 -7.51 -36.26
C CYS A 311 8.40 -7.26 -36.61
N LEU A 312 9.11 -6.40 -35.86
CA LEU A 312 10.53 -6.13 -36.09
C LEU A 312 11.40 -7.39 -35.92
N THR A 313 11.09 -8.22 -34.93
CA THR A 313 11.80 -9.49 -34.68
C THR A 313 11.57 -10.48 -35.83
N ILE A 314 10.32 -10.58 -36.32
CA ILE A 314 9.97 -11.43 -37.47
C ILE A 314 10.68 -10.93 -38.74
N ILE A 315 10.70 -9.62 -38.99
CA ILE A 315 11.39 -9.03 -40.14
C ILE A 315 12.90 -9.32 -40.06
N SER A 316 13.51 -9.16 -38.88
CA SER A 316 14.93 -9.44 -38.64
C SER A 316 15.27 -10.91 -38.91
N TYR A 317 14.45 -11.84 -38.41
CA TYR A 317 14.65 -13.27 -38.63
C TYR A 317 14.53 -13.65 -40.11
N ASN A 318 13.60 -13.03 -40.83
CA ASN A 318 13.37 -13.29 -42.24
C ASN A 318 14.21 -12.39 -43.16
N MET A 319 15.13 -11.59 -42.63
CA MET A 319 15.87 -10.59 -43.40
C MET A 319 16.61 -11.24 -44.58
N THR A 320 17.26 -12.39 -44.38
CA THR A 320 17.95 -13.13 -45.46
C THR A 320 16.97 -13.58 -46.55
N GLY A 321 15.81 -14.12 -46.17
CA GLY A 321 14.79 -14.56 -47.14
C GLY A 321 14.15 -13.41 -47.92
N ILE A 322 13.86 -12.29 -47.25
CA ILE A 322 13.34 -11.07 -47.87
C ILE A 322 14.39 -10.46 -48.80
N MET A 323 15.65 -10.43 -48.37
CA MET A 323 16.78 -9.94 -49.14
C MET A 323 17.05 -10.79 -50.39
N ASP A 324 16.88 -12.10 -50.31
CA ASP A 324 16.99 -13.03 -51.45
C ASP A 324 15.81 -12.87 -52.42
N ALA A 325 14.59 -12.70 -51.90
CA ALA A 325 13.41 -12.46 -52.71
C ALA A 325 13.47 -11.11 -53.44
N CYS A 326 13.83 -10.03 -52.73
CA CYS A 326 14.02 -8.70 -53.32
C CYS A 326 15.22 -8.65 -54.27
N GLY A 327 16.32 -9.36 -53.94
CA GLY A 327 17.48 -9.49 -54.82
C GLY A 327 17.11 -10.11 -56.16
N ARG A 328 16.32 -11.20 -56.15
CA ARG A 328 15.82 -11.84 -57.38
C ARG A 328 14.88 -10.93 -58.20
N LEU A 329 14.20 -10.00 -57.56
CA LEU A 329 13.20 -9.12 -58.19
C LEU A 329 13.79 -7.82 -58.74
N LEU A 330 14.81 -7.24 -58.10
CA LEU A 330 15.24 -5.85 -58.36
C LEU A 330 16.64 -5.73 -58.97
N SER A 331 17.55 -6.66 -58.70
CA SER A 331 18.93 -6.58 -59.16
C SER A 331 19.32 -7.89 -59.83
N GLY A 332 19.77 -7.82 -61.08
CA GLY A 332 20.21 -9.00 -61.83
C GLY A 332 21.22 -9.86 -61.04
N PHE A 333 21.43 -11.09 -61.51
CA PHE A 333 22.24 -12.16 -60.89
C PHE A 333 23.58 -11.71 -60.25
N GLU A 334 24.17 -10.60 -60.70
CA GLU A 334 25.40 -10.01 -60.16
C GLU A 334 25.32 -9.61 -58.68
N ALA A 335 24.19 -9.06 -58.21
CA ALA A 335 24.04 -8.69 -56.80
C ALA A 335 23.90 -9.91 -55.88
N ILE A 336 23.38 -11.02 -56.41
CA ILE A 336 23.28 -12.30 -55.70
C ILE A 336 24.69 -12.92 -55.58
N ASN A 337 25.50 -12.84 -56.64
CA ASN A 337 26.88 -13.33 -56.64
C ASN A 337 27.78 -12.52 -55.71
N ALA A 338 27.64 -11.19 -55.66
CA ALA A 338 28.40 -10.34 -54.73
C ALA A 338 28.07 -10.66 -53.26
N ARG A 339 26.80 -10.98 -52.95
CA ARG A 339 26.39 -11.41 -51.61
C ARG A 339 26.89 -12.78 -51.21
N GLN A 340 26.91 -13.72 -52.17
CA GLN A 340 27.54 -15.01 -51.94
C GLN A 340 29.04 -14.82 -51.65
N GLY A 341 29.67 -13.80 -52.25
CA GLY A 341 31.04 -13.36 -51.97
C GLY A 341 31.36 -13.04 -50.51
N ASP A 342 30.41 -12.42 -49.81
CA ASP A 342 30.55 -11.96 -48.41
C ASP A 342 30.16 -13.01 -47.37
N ASP A 343 29.61 -14.15 -47.79
CA ASP A 343 29.23 -15.18 -46.84
C ASP A 343 30.49 -15.82 -46.21
N LYS A 344 30.44 -16.08 -44.90
CA LYS A 344 31.59 -16.60 -44.14
C LYS A 344 32.10 -17.93 -44.73
N GLN A 345 31.18 -18.73 -45.27
CA GLN A 345 31.51 -20.00 -45.90
C GLN A 345 32.11 -19.83 -47.29
N HIS A 346 31.82 -18.73 -47.97
CA HIS A 346 32.44 -18.39 -49.24
C HIS A 346 33.88 -17.88 -49.08
N LEU A 347 34.15 -17.08 -48.04
CA LEU A 347 35.52 -16.72 -47.68
C LEU A 347 36.37 -17.97 -47.37
N LEU A 348 35.80 -18.96 -46.67
CA LEU A 348 36.45 -20.25 -46.42
C LEU A 348 36.72 -21.01 -47.72
N ARG A 349 35.74 -21.04 -48.64
CA ARG A 349 35.93 -21.63 -49.98
C ARG A 349 37.10 -20.97 -50.71
N MET A 350 37.15 -19.63 -50.77
CA MET A 350 38.24 -18.92 -51.45
C MET A 350 39.61 -19.20 -50.81
N ALA A 351 39.65 -19.33 -49.48
CA ALA A 351 40.88 -19.70 -48.77
C ALA A 351 41.34 -21.14 -49.09
N LEU A 352 40.40 -22.08 -49.20
CA LEU A 352 40.70 -23.47 -49.59
C LEU A 352 41.11 -23.59 -51.06
N ASP A 353 40.48 -22.81 -51.95
CA ASP A 353 40.83 -22.76 -53.36
C ASP A 353 42.25 -22.19 -53.54
N ALA A 354 42.58 -21.13 -52.81
CA ALA A 354 43.91 -20.52 -52.79
C ALA A 354 44.99 -21.45 -52.18
N SER A 355 44.62 -22.37 -51.29
CA SER A 355 45.55 -23.37 -50.73
C SER A 355 45.75 -24.60 -51.64
N GLY A 356 45.11 -24.63 -52.81
CA GLY A 356 45.28 -25.68 -53.82
C GLY A 356 44.31 -26.85 -53.67
N TYR A 357 43.22 -26.67 -52.93
CA TYR A 357 42.16 -27.67 -52.72
C TYR A 357 40.85 -27.27 -53.41
N PRO A 358 40.18 -28.18 -54.13
CA PRO A 358 40.59 -29.54 -54.52
C PRO A 358 41.48 -29.52 -55.77
N ALA A 359 42.33 -30.54 -55.88
CA ALA A 359 43.19 -30.72 -57.04
C ALA A 359 42.42 -31.03 -58.34
N ILE A 360 41.18 -31.55 -58.26
CA ILE A 360 40.37 -32.02 -59.40
C ILE A 360 38.87 -31.94 -59.05
N GLY A 361 38.23 -30.78 -59.15
CA GLY A 361 36.76 -30.73 -59.06
C GLY A 361 36.15 -29.34 -59.02
N GLU A 362 35.01 -29.16 -59.69
CA GLU A 362 34.20 -27.96 -59.56
C GLU A 362 33.50 -27.94 -58.19
N TRP A 363 33.71 -26.86 -57.44
CA TRP A 363 32.96 -26.54 -56.23
C TRP A 363 31.48 -26.28 -56.58
N LYS A 364 30.56 -26.95 -55.89
CA LYS A 364 29.12 -26.73 -56.00
C LYS A 364 28.56 -26.26 -54.67
N THR A 365 27.56 -25.38 -54.70
CA THR A 365 26.84 -24.95 -53.49
C THR A 365 25.74 -25.97 -53.17
N SER A 366 25.75 -26.50 -51.95
CA SER A 366 24.74 -27.43 -51.44
C SER A 366 23.66 -26.71 -50.62
N PHE A 367 22.78 -27.48 -49.99
CA PHE A 367 21.79 -27.02 -49.03
C PHE A 367 22.46 -26.20 -47.92
N PHE A 368 21.85 -25.06 -47.54
CA PHE A 368 22.42 -24.02 -46.65
C PHE A 368 23.65 -23.28 -47.18
N GLN A 369 23.86 -23.23 -48.50
CA GLN A 369 24.97 -22.49 -49.14
C GLN A 369 26.36 -23.00 -48.75
N VAL A 370 26.44 -24.18 -48.14
CA VAL A 370 27.71 -24.84 -47.80
C VAL A 370 28.40 -25.26 -49.10
N PRO A 371 29.64 -24.81 -49.35
CA PRO A 371 30.41 -25.23 -50.53
C PRO A 371 30.81 -26.70 -50.35
N VAL A 372 30.44 -27.53 -51.32
CA VAL A 372 30.79 -28.95 -51.37
C VAL A 372 31.54 -29.24 -52.67
N THR A 373 32.48 -30.18 -52.60
CA THR A 373 33.18 -30.69 -53.78
C THR A 373 32.28 -31.70 -54.51
N SER A 374 32.44 -31.78 -55.84
CA SER A 374 31.63 -32.64 -56.71
C SER A 374 31.91 -34.14 -56.52
N HIS A 375 33.09 -34.48 -56.02
CA HIS A 375 33.47 -35.82 -55.58
C HIS A 375 33.54 -35.85 -54.05
N ARG A 376 33.22 -36.99 -53.41
CA ARG A 376 33.30 -37.19 -51.94
C ARG A 376 34.76 -37.19 -51.45
N GLU A 377 35.47 -36.12 -51.72
CA GLU A 377 36.82 -35.89 -51.24
C GLU A 377 36.72 -35.21 -49.88
N THR A 378 37.24 -35.86 -48.86
CA THR A 378 37.44 -35.25 -47.54
C THR A 378 38.63 -34.30 -47.61
N VAL A 379 38.42 -33.05 -47.23
CA VAL A 379 39.52 -32.09 -47.02
C VAL A 379 40.41 -32.68 -45.91
N ALA A 380 41.72 -32.77 -46.16
CA ALA A 380 42.66 -33.38 -45.22
C ALA A 380 42.62 -32.66 -43.86
N ASP A 381 42.81 -33.42 -42.78
CA ASP A 381 42.91 -32.87 -41.43
C ASP A 381 44.04 -31.83 -41.34
N LEU A 382 43.76 -30.74 -40.64
CA LEU A 382 44.70 -29.65 -40.43
C LEU A 382 45.89 -30.14 -39.59
N GLU A 383 47.10 -30.10 -40.14
CA GLU A 383 48.31 -30.27 -39.33
C GLU A 383 48.55 -28.99 -38.51
N VAL A 384 48.45 -29.15 -37.19
CA VAL A 384 48.78 -28.08 -36.24
C VAL A 384 50.30 -27.98 -36.17
N THR A 385 50.88 -26.93 -36.74
CA THR A 385 52.32 -26.67 -36.52
C THR A 385 52.56 -26.19 -35.10
N GLU A 386 53.75 -26.50 -34.53
CA GLU A 386 54.13 -26.13 -33.15
C GLU A 386 54.07 -24.63 -32.83
N ARG A 387 53.90 -23.76 -33.84
CA ARG A 387 53.73 -22.31 -33.68
C ARG A 387 52.27 -21.86 -33.57
N GLY A 388 51.30 -22.77 -33.49
CA GLY A 388 49.88 -22.45 -33.35
C GLY A 388 49.22 -21.89 -34.62
N LEU A 389 49.92 -21.92 -35.76
CA LEU A 389 49.36 -21.64 -37.09
C LEU A 389 48.98 -22.97 -37.74
N THR A 390 47.69 -23.15 -37.99
CA THR A 390 47.18 -24.26 -38.79
C THR A 390 47.40 -23.96 -40.27
N LEU A 391 48.16 -24.81 -40.95
CA LEU A 391 48.39 -24.72 -42.39
C LEU A 391 47.73 -25.94 -43.05
N TYR A 392 47.05 -25.71 -44.17
CA TYR A 392 46.61 -26.81 -45.01
C TYR A 392 47.85 -27.46 -45.65
N PRO A 393 47.98 -28.80 -45.58
CA PRO A 393 49.11 -29.48 -46.19
C PRO A 393 49.12 -29.21 -47.70
N SER A 394 50.30 -28.87 -48.24
CA SER A 394 50.44 -28.64 -49.69
C SER A 394 50.21 -29.95 -50.46
N LYS A 395 49.77 -29.83 -51.71
CA LYS A 395 49.51 -30.99 -52.61
C LYS A 395 50.72 -31.95 -52.74
N GLU A 396 51.93 -31.44 -52.58
CA GLU A 396 53.18 -32.20 -52.62
C GLU A 396 53.41 -33.05 -51.35
N ALA A 397 52.85 -32.64 -50.21
CA ALA A 397 52.98 -33.38 -48.95
C ALA A 397 52.08 -34.64 -48.91
N LEU A 398 50.94 -34.62 -49.63
CA LEU A 398 49.96 -35.72 -49.60
C LEU A 398 50.30 -36.83 -50.58
N THR A 399 50.89 -36.50 -51.73
CA THR A 399 51.31 -37.51 -52.73
C THR A 399 52.42 -38.43 -52.24
N ASN A 400 53.20 -38.02 -51.23
CA ASN A 400 54.19 -38.88 -50.60
C ASN A 400 53.60 -39.82 -49.54
N ARG A 401 52.44 -39.49 -48.95
CA ARG A 401 51.85 -40.23 -47.82
C ARG A 401 51.10 -41.51 -48.25
N ASP A 402 50.57 -41.53 -49.48
CA ASP A 402 49.83 -42.69 -50.05
C ASP A 402 50.72 -43.92 -50.35
N SER A 403 52.04 -43.85 -50.19
CA SER A 403 52.93 -44.99 -50.42
C SER A 403 53.23 -45.84 -49.19
N THR A 404 52.77 -45.43 -48.00
CA THR A 404 53.10 -46.09 -46.73
C THR A 404 51.96 -46.03 -45.71
N SER A 405 50.89 -46.81 -45.90
CA SER A 405 50.14 -47.45 -44.81
C SER A 405 49.02 -48.34 -45.35
N THR A 406 49.22 -49.65 -45.29
CA THR A 406 48.16 -50.66 -45.31
C THR A 406 47.83 -51.07 -43.88
N ASP A 407 46.53 -51.28 -43.66
CA ASP A 407 45.86 -52.07 -42.62
C ASP A 407 45.94 -51.57 -41.17
N GLU A 408 44.83 -50.96 -40.70
CA GLU A 408 44.18 -51.42 -39.46
C GLU A 408 42.71 -50.94 -39.37
N GLU A 409 41.82 -51.92 -39.27
CA GLU A 409 40.37 -51.84 -39.17
C GLU A 409 40.00 -51.71 -37.68
N VAL A 410 39.15 -50.74 -37.29
CA VAL A 410 38.63 -50.64 -35.91
C VAL A 410 37.12 -50.46 -35.92
N GLU A 411 36.44 -51.39 -35.24
CA GLU A 411 35.00 -51.61 -35.11
C GLU A 411 34.23 -50.48 -34.40
N LEU A 412 32.98 -50.27 -34.83
CA LEU A 412 31.98 -49.38 -34.24
C LEU A 412 31.27 -50.04 -33.03
N GLY A 413 31.38 -49.42 -31.86
CA GLY A 413 30.59 -49.76 -30.66
C GLY A 413 29.27 -48.97 -30.53
N GLU A 414 28.20 -49.71 -30.33
CA GLU A 414 26.77 -49.34 -30.26
C GLU A 414 26.42 -48.53 -28.99
N ARG A 415 25.65 -47.44 -29.12
CA ARG A 415 25.19 -46.57 -28.01
C ARG A 415 23.80 -47.01 -27.50
N THR A 416 23.72 -47.30 -26.20
CA THR A 416 22.47 -47.52 -25.46
C THR A 416 21.90 -46.20 -24.90
N ASN A 417 20.57 -46.07 -24.94
CA ASN A 417 19.80 -44.91 -24.44
C ASN A 417 19.78 -44.84 -22.90
N PRO A 418 19.71 -43.63 -22.29
CA PRO A 418 19.52 -43.48 -20.85
C PRO A 418 18.03 -43.49 -20.45
N PRO A 419 17.71 -43.87 -19.19
CA PRO A 419 16.35 -43.97 -18.72
C PRO A 419 15.80 -42.67 -18.12
N ASP A 420 14.47 -42.66 -18.16
CA ASP A 420 13.49 -41.71 -17.66
C ASP A 420 13.71 -41.28 -16.18
N LYS A 421 13.58 -39.98 -15.91
CA LYS A 421 13.59 -39.42 -14.54
C LYS A 421 12.33 -38.62 -14.31
N THR A 422 11.45 -39.21 -13.52
CA THR A 422 10.26 -38.62 -12.92
C THR A 422 10.59 -37.50 -11.94
N MET A 423 9.76 -36.46 -12.02
CA MET A 423 9.83 -35.18 -11.34
C MET A 423 9.34 -35.33 -9.89
N GLN A 424 10.20 -35.05 -8.90
CA GLN A 424 9.80 -34.88 -7.50
C GLN A 424 9.69 -33.38 -7.17
N THR A 425 8.50 -32.97 -6.74
CA THR A 425 8.19 -31.66 -6.15
C THR A 425 8.72 -31.59 -4.72
N THR A 426 9.55 -30.59 -4.42
CA THR A 426 10.03 -30.30 -3.07
C THR A 426 9.29 -29.06 -2.54
N GLU A 427 8.59 -29.24 -1.42
CA GLU A 427 8.01 -28.16 -0.61
C GLU A 427 9.11 -27.32 0.04
N MET A 428 8.96 -26.00 0.00
CA MET A 428 9.90 -25.03 0.53
C MET A 428 9.31 -24.39 1.80
N THR A 429 9.95 -24.63 2.93
CA THR A 429 9.66 -24.02 4.24
C THR A 429 10.20 -22.58 4.32
N PRO A 430 9.57 -21.66 5.06
CA PRO A 430 9.97 -20.26 5.08
C PRO A 430 11.06 -19.98 6.12
N GLY A 431 12.18 -19.40 5.68
CA GLY A 431 13.22 -18.83 6.53
C GLY A 431 12.93 -17.38 6.96
N PRO A 432 13.64 -16.87 7.99
CA PRO A 432 13.32 -15.60 8.66
C PRO A 432 13.82 -14.41 7.85
N ARG A 433 13.03 -13.34 7.75
CA ARG A 433 13.46 -12.07 7.14
C ARG A 433 13.80 -11.03 8.21
N THR A 434 15.07 -10.65 8.13
CA THR A 434 15.75 -9.50 8.71
C THR A 434 15.06 -8.16 8.43
N ALA A 435 15.20 -7.26 9.39
CA ALA A 435 14.80 -5.86 9.36
C ALA A 435 15.48 -5.11 8.21
N ILE A 436 14.70 -4.23 7.55
CA ILE A 436 15.21 -3.21 6.63
C ILE A 436 14.84 -1.86 7.25
N GLU A 437 15.88 -1.12 7.63
CA GLU A 437 15.83 0.31 7.93
C GLU A 437 15.47 1.08 6.65
N THR A 438 14.50 1.97 6.75
CA THR A 438 14.33 3.06 5.79
C THR A 438 14.22 4.36 6.57
N SER A 439 15.32 5.11 6.53
CA SER A 439 15.41 6.52 6.90
C SER A 439 14.63 7.36 5.88
N LEU A 440 13.73 8.22 6.34
CA LEU A 440 13.18 9.32 5.54
C LEU A 440 13.61 10.64 6.19
N THR A 441 14.33 11.45 5.41
CA THR A 441 14.70 12.83 5.73
C THR A 441 13.55 13.73 5.28
N VAL A 442 13.24 14.74 6.11
CA VAL A 442 12.04 15.60 6.11
C VAL A 442 11.70 16.22 4.76
#